data_AF-A0A175VML9-F1
#
_entry.id   AF-A0A175VML9-F1
#
_cell.length_a   1.000
_cell.length_b   1.000
_cell.length_c   1.000
_cell.angle_alpha   90.00
_cell.angle_beta   90.00
_cell.angle_gamma   90.00
#
_symmetry.space_group_name_H-M   'P 1'
#
loop_
_entity.id
_entity.type
_entity.pdbx_description
1 polymer ?
#
loop_
_entity_poly.entity_id
_entity_poly.type
_entity_poly.pdbx_seq_one_letter_code
_entity_poly.pdbx_strand_id
1 'polypeptide(L)'
;MQHTHALVGDVGGTNARLALCELATGTISQAKTYSGLAHPSLEAVVRLYLDEHAAKVSEACIAIACPINGDWVAMTNHSWEFSIKEMQANLGLERLLVINDFTAVSMAVPVLPEEDRIQLGGEAPVAGKPIAIYGAGTGLGVAHLVKAGEQWLSLPGEGGHVDFAANSEEEDAVLQVMRGELGHVSAERFLSGPGLVNLYRGLVKSDGREPEALAPKDITERALANSCLDCRRTLSLFCVLMGRFAGNLALNMGTFGGVYIAGGIVPRFQEFFTGSGFRVAFEDKGRFKSYLKDIPVFLITHEGPGLLGAGAYLRQSMGLKI
;
A
#
# COMPACT_ATOMS: atom_id res chain seq x y z
N MET A 1 14.78 -29.29 -15.91
CA MET A 1 15.43 -28.09 -16.47
C MET A 1 15.30 -27.00 -15.44
N GLN A 2 16.34 -26.21 -15.17
CA GLN A 2 16.21 -25.11 -14.21
C GLN A 2 15.46 -23.97 -14.91
N HIS A 3 14.25 -23.65 -14.44
CA HIS A 3 13.49 -22.52 -14.97
C HIS A 3 14.23 -21.23 -14.61
N THR A 4 14.35 -20.31 -15.57
CA THR A 4 15.01 -19.00 -15.35
C THR A 4 14.05 -17.93 -14.82
N HIS A 5 12.75 -18.18 -14.94
CA HIS A 5 11.68 -17.28 -14.54
C HIS A 5 10.70 -17.95 -13.59
N ALA A 6 10.09 -17.14 -12.73
CA ALA A 6 8.94 -17.48 -11.91
C ALA A 6 7.74 -16.60 -12.29
N LEU A 7 6.53 -17.09 -11.99
CA LEU A 7 5.32 -16.29 -12.10
C LEU A 7 5.18 -15.39 -10.87
N VAL A 8 4.90 -14.11 -11.07
CA VAL A 8 4.47 -13.22 -10.00
C VAL A 8 3.11 -12.61 -10.31
N GLY A 9 2.31 -12.38 -9.27
CA GLY A 9 0.98 -11.81 -9.41
C GLY A 9 0.68 -10.75 -8.36
N ASP A 10 -0.17 -9.80 -8.75
CA ASP A 10 -0.75 -8.75 -7.91
C ASP A 10 -2.25 -8.68 -8.21
N VAL A 11 -3.06 -9.17 -7.28
CA VAL A 11 -4.50 -9.42 -7.47
C VAL A 11 -5.30 -8.58 -6.50
N GLY A 12 -5.99 -7.58 -7.04
CA GLY A 12 -6.93 -6.74 -6.32
C GLY A 12 -8.38 -7.20 -6.48
N GLY A 13 -9.33 -6.37 -6.04
CA GLY A 13 -10.77 -6.71 -6.13
C GLY A 13 -11.33 -6.77 -7.55
N THR A 14 -10.76 -6.04 -8.51
CA THR A 14 -11.28 -5.96 -9.89
C THR A 14 -10.34 -6.50 -10.94
N ASN A 15 -9.04 -6.49 -10.69
CA ASN A 15 -8.01 -6.82 -11.67
C ASN A 15 -6.99 -7.79 -11.09
N ALA A 16 -6.51 -8.70 -11.94
CA ALA A 16 -5.36 -9.54 -11.68
C ALA A 16 -4.22 -9.14 -12.62
N ARG A 17 -3.10 -8.66 -12.08
CA ARG A 17 -1.90 -8.36 -12.85
C ARG A 17 -0.91 -9.50 -12.66
N LEU A 18 -0.45 -10.10 -13.75
CA LEU A 18 0.55 -11.17 -13.75
C LEU A 18 1.79 -10.73 -14.51
N ALA A 19 2.95 -11.23 -14.12
CA ALA A 19 4.23 -10.95 -14.76
C ALA A 19 5.21 -12.12 -14.59
N LEU A 20 6.32 -12.10 -15.33
CA LEU A 20 7.45 -13.00 -15.12
C LEU A 20 8.54 -12.29 -14.32
N CYS A 21 9.04 -12.95 -13.28
CA CYS A 21 10.20 -12.52 -12.50
C CYS A 21 11.41 -13.37 -12.88
N GLU A 22 12.48 -12.74 -13.37
CA GLU A 22 13.76 -13.42 -13.59
C GLU A 22 14.39 -13.80 -12.25
N LEU A 23 14.62 -15.09 -12.00
CA LEU A 23 15.07 -15.57 -10.68
C LEU A 23 16.45 -15.05 -10.29
N ALA A 24 17.35 -14.89 -11.26
CA ALA A 24 18.71 -14.43 -11.03
C ALA A 24 18.75 -12.96 -10.55
N THR A 25 18.03 -12.09 -11.25
CA THR A 25 18.11 -10.63 -11.09
C THR A 25 16.98 -10.03 -10.26
N GLY A 26 15.81 -10.68 -10.26
CA GLY A 26 14.56 -10.14 -9.73
C GLY A 26 13.81 -9.23 -10.70
N THR A 27 14.31 -9.05 -11.93
CA THR A 27 13.69 -8.18 -12.93
C THR A 27 12.29 -8.69 -13.29
N ILE A 28 11.32 -7.77 -13.29
CA ILE A 28 9.93 -8.05 -13.69
C ILE A 28 9.75 -7.72 -15.16
N SER A 29 9.13 -8.63 -15.91
CA SER A 29 8.88 -8.47 -17.34
C SER A 29 7.50 -9.03 -17.74
N GLN A 30 7.05 -8.68 -18.94
CA GLN A 30 5.80 -9.19 -19.53
C GLN A 30 4.57 -8.99 -18.62
N ALA A 31 4.51 -7.86 -17.91
CA ALA A 31 3.39 -7.56 -17.04
C ALA A 31 2.10 -7.37 -17.86
N LYS A 32 1.04 -8.09 -17.51
CA LYS A 32 -0.27 -8.01 -18.16
C LYS A 32 -1.38 -8.02 -17.13
N THR A 33 -2.39 -7.18 -17.35
CA THR A 33 -3.57 -7.04 -16.48
C THR A 33 -4.79 -7.69 -17.11
N TYR A 34 -5.49 -8.49 -16.32
CA TYR A 34 -6.74 -9.15 -16.67
C TYR A 34 -7.87 -8.61 -15.78
N SER A 35 -9.06 -8.46 -16.35
CA SER A 35 -10.28 -8.14 -15.60
C SER A 35 -10.75 -9.40 -14.86
N GLY A 36 -10.87 -9.35 -13.53
CA GLY A 36 -11.34 -10.49 -12.74
C GLY A 36 -12.73 -10.95 -13.16
N LEU A 37 -13.61 -10.02 -13.53
CA LEU A 37 -14.98 -10.30 -13.97
C LEU A 37 -15.05 -11.09 -15.29
N ALA A 38 -13.98 -11.06 -16.09
CA ALA A 38 -13.93 -11.76 -17.37
C ALA A 38 -13.52 -13.23 -17.24
N HIS A 39 -13.14 -13.69 -16.04
CA HIS A 39 -12.57 -15.01 -15.84
C HIS A 39 -13.18 -15.74 -14.64
N PRO A 40 -13.40 -17.07 -14.74
CA PRO A 40 -14.10 -17.83 -13.71
C PRO A 40 -13.26 -18.06 -12.44
N SER A 41 -11.93 -18.02 -12.53
CA SER A 41 -11.02 -18.23 -11.41
C SER A 41 -9.65 -17.61 -11.67
N LEU A 42 -8.88 -17.38 -10.60
CA LEU A 42 -7.48 -16.97 -10.70
C LEU A 42 -6.64 -18.00 -11.46
N GLU A 43 -6.90 -19.30 -11.25
CA GLU A 43 -6.19 -20.38 -11.94
C GLU A 43 -6.37 -20.27 -13.47
N ALA A 44 -7.59 -19.95 -13.93
CA ALA A 44 -7.86 -19.75 -15.36
C ALA A 44 -7.07 -18.58 -15.94
N VAL A 45 -6.92 -17.49 -15.18
CA VAL A 45 -6.09 -16.34 -15.58
C VAL A 45 -4.61 -16.71 -15.64
N VAL A 46 -4.12 -17.48 -14.67
CA VAL A 46 -2.73 -17.94 -14.66
C VAL A 46 -2.42 -18.82 -15.87
N ARG A 47 -3.29 -19.79 -16.19
CA ARG A 47 -3.13 -20.64 -17.38
C ARG A 47 -3.12 -19.80 -18.66
N LEU A 48 -4.09 -18.90 -18.80
CA LEU A 48 -4.16 -17.99 -19.94
C LEU A 48 -2.87 -17.18 -20.11
N TYR A 49 -2.37 -16.59 -19.02
CA TYR A 49 -1.13 -15.81 -19.05
C TYR A 49 0.07 -16.65 -19.48
N LEU A 50 0.26 -17.85 -18.90
CA LEU A 50 1.39 -18.72 -19.23
C LEU A 50 1.32 -19.20 -20.69
N ASP A 51 0.12 -19.52 -21.20
CA ASP A 51 -0.09 -19.93 -22.59
C ASP A 51 0.20 -18.79 -23.57
N GLU A 52 -0.30 -17.58 -23.30
CA GLU A 52 -0.08 -16.40 -24.14
C GLU A 52 1.40 -16.03 -24.30
N HIS A 53 2.21 -16.28 -23.28
CA HIS A 53 3.64 -15.96 -23.27
C HIS A 53 4.53 -17.17 -23.57
N ALA A 54 3.94 -18.35 -23.84
CA ALA A 54 4.64 -19.63 -23.99
C ALA A 54 5.64 -19.90 -22.84
N ALA A 55 5.31 -19.44 -21.63
CA ALA A 55 6.19 -19.47 -20.48
C ALA A 55 6.00 -20.79 -19.70
N LYS A 56 7.12 -21.36 -19.25
CA LYS A 56 7.11 -22.52 -18.34
C LYS A 56 7.81 -22.12 -17.06
N VAL A 57 7.11 -22.25 -15.94
CA VAL A 57 7.58 -21.90 -14.60
C VAL A 57 7.30 -23.06 -13.64
N SER A 58 8.14 -23.22 -12.62
CA SER A 58 7.92 -24.16 -11.51
C SER A 58 7.63 -23.45 -10.19
N GLU A 59 7.86 -22.13 -10.13
CA GLU A 59 7.75 -21.31 -8.94
C GLU A 59 6.78 -20.16 -9.21
N ALA A 60 5.93 -19.84 -8.23
CA ALA A 60 5.05 -18.70 -8.31
C ALA A 60 4.88 -17.99 -6.96
N CYS A 61 4.71 -16.66 -6.99
CA CYS A 61 4.28 -15.88 -5.82
C CYS A 61 3.19 -14.88 -6.21
N ILE A 62 2.01 -14.99 -5.59
CA ILE A 62 0.85 -14.15 -5.90
C ILE A 62 0.49 -13.31 -4.67
N ALA A 63 0.54 -11.99 -4.82
CA ALA A 63 0.06 -11.04 -3.85
C ALA A 63 -1.45 -10.83 -4.03
N ILE A 64 -2.23 -10.91 -2.95
CA ILE A 64 -3.69 -10.79 -2.98
C ILE A 64 -4.16 -9.78 -1.92
N ALA A 65 -5.07 -8.89 -2.32
CA ALA A 65 -5.67 -7.88 -1.45
C ALA A 65 -6.72 -8.47 -0.47
N CYS A 66 -6.31 -9.45 0.35
CA CYS A 66 -7.05 -9.96 1.49
C CYS A 66 -6.09 -10.58 2.54
N PRO A 67 -6.57 -10.87 3.77
CA PRO A 67 -5.80 -11.61 4.75
C PRO A 67 -5.53 -13.05 4.30
N ILE A 68 -4.28 -13.52 4.46
CA ILE A 68 -3.87 -14.89 4.14
C ILE A 68 -3.59 -15.65 5.44
N ASN A 69 -4.56 -16.43 5.90
CA ASN A 69 -4.52 -17.10 7.21
C ASN A 69 -4.26 -18.62 7.13
N GLY A 70 -4.22 -19.18 5.92
CA GLY A 70 -4.08 -20.62 5.73
C GLY A 70 -4.19 -21.01 4.26
N ASP A 71 -4.53 -22.27 4.01
CA ASP A 71 -4.63 -22.83 2.66
C ASP A 71 -5.81 -22.29 1.86
N TRP A 72 -6.93 -21.97 2.51
CA TRP A 72 -8.10 -21.41 1.84
C TRP A 72 -7.99 -19.88 1.75
N VAL A 73 -8.08 -19.37 0.52
CA VAL A 73 -8.10 -17.94 0.23
C VAL A 73 -9.50 -17.57 -0.24
N ALA A 74 -10.13 -16.63 0.46
CA ALA A 74 -11.39 -16.03 0.04
C ALA A 74 -11.18 -14.52 -0.18
N MET A 75 -11.39 -14.05 -1.41
CA MET A 75 -11.19 -12.64 -1.73
C MET A 75 -12.33 -11.77 -1.17
N THR A 76 -11.97 -10.66 -0.51
CA THR A 76 -12.97 -9.77 0.13
C THR A 76 -13.79 -8.99 -0.90
N ASN A 77 -13.21 -8.68 -2.06
CA ASN A 77 -13.79 -7.80 -3.07
C ASN A 77 -14.01 -8.49 -4.44
N HIS A 78 -13.93 -9.82 -4.50
CA HIS A 78 -14.20 -10.63 -5.70
C HIS A 78 -14.73 -12.01 -5.29
N SER A 79 -15.47 -12.69 -6.17
CA SER A 79 -16.05 -14.02 -5.89
C SER A 79 -15.06 -15.18 -6.00
N TRP A 80 -13.77 -14.92 -6.21
CA TRP A 80 -12.79 -15.99 -6.32
C TRP A 80 -12.40 -16.50 -4.93
N GLU A 81 -12.49 -17.81 -4.79
CA GLU A 81 -12.02 -18.55 -3.62
C GLU A 81 -11.28 -19.79 -4.12
N PHE A 82 -10.21 -20.19 -3.43
CA PHE A 82 -9.41 -21.36 -3.83
C PHE A 82 -8.56 -21.89 -2.67
N SER A 83 -8.18 -23.17 -2.79
CA SER A 83 -7.09 -23.76 -2.00
C SER A 83 -5.75 -23.49 -2.68
N ILE A 84 -4.77 -22.99 -1.92
CA ILE A 84 -3.40 -22.76 -2.40
C ILE A 84 -2.78 -24.09 -2.85
N LYS A 85 -2.91 -25.16 -2.06
CA LYS A 85 -2.39 -26.49 -2.40
C LYS A 85 -3.02 -27.07 -3.65
N GLU A 86 -4.34 -26.91 -3.80
CA GLU A 86 -5.05 -27.38 -5.00
C GLU A 86 -4.57 -26.65 -6.24
N MET A 87 -4.52 -25.31 -6.20
CA MET A 87 -4.01 -24.50 -7.32
C MET A 87 -2.56 -24.85 -7.65
N GLN A 88 -1.71 -25.05 -6.63
CA GLN A 88 -0.32 -25.47 -6.83
C GLN A 88 -0.24 -26.80 -7.60
N ALA A 89 -1.02 -27.81 -7.18
CA ALA A 89 -1.04 -29.12 -7.82
C ALA A 89 -1.61 -29.05 -9.25
N ASN A 90 -2.70 -28.32 -9.45
CA ASN A 90 -3.36 -28.15 -10.74
C ASN A 90 -2.44 -27.48 -11.77
N LEU A 91 -1.64 -26.51 -11.35
CA LEU A 91 -0.68 -25.80 -12.21
C LEU A 91 0.65 -26.54 -12.38
N GLY A 92 0.88 -27.62 -11.63
CA GLY A 92 2.14 -28.38 -11.68
C GLY A 92 3.33 -27.59 -11.13
N LEU A 93 3.10 -26.69 -10.17
CA LEU A 93 4.14 -25.88 -9.55
C LEU A 93 4.84 -26.67 -8.44
N GLU A 94 6.17 -26.52 -8.35
CA GLU A 94 6.95 -27.00 -7.20
C GLU A 94 6.66 -26.14 -5.96
N ARG A 95 6.37 -24.85 -6.16
CA ARG A 95 6.00 -23.92 -5.10
C ARG A 95 4.99 -22.88 -5.59
N LEU A 96 3.97 -22.65 -4.78
CA LEU A 96 3.09 -21.50 -4.88
C LEU A 96 3.07 -20.79 -3.52
N LEU A 97 3.57 -19.55 -3.50
CA LEU A 97 3.42 -18.65 -2.37
C LEU A 97 2.23 -17.73 -2.64
N VAL A 98 1.35 -17.59 -1.66
CA VAL A 98 0.32 -16.56 -1.67
C VAL A 98 0.54 -15.67 -0.47
N ILE A 99 0.65 -14.38 -0.71
CA ILE A 99 0.93 -13.37 0.32
C ILE A 99 -0.09 -12.25 0.23
N ASN A 100 -0.23 -11.48 1.31
CA ASN A 100 -1.02 -10.27 1.27
C ASN A 100 -0.37 -9.20 0.37
N ASP A 101 -1.18 -8.35 -0.25
CA ASP A 101 -0.74 -7.24 -1.13
C ASP A 101 0.24 -6.27 -0.45
N PHE A 102 -0.04 -5.82 0.78
CA PHE A 102 0.87 -4.95 1.53
C PHE A 102 2.13 -5.68 2.02
N THR A 103 2.06 -7.00 2.23
CA THR A 103 3.26 -7.81 2.44
C THR A 103 4.14 -7.75 1.19
N ALA A 104 3.57 -7.91 0.00
CA ALA A 104 4.31 -7.79 -1.25
C ALA A 104 4.91 -6.39 -1.40
N VAL A 105 4.11 -5.33 -1.27
CA VAL A 105 4.60 -3.95 -1.36
C VAL A 105 5.73 -3.67 -0.36
N SER A 106 5.65 -4.20 0.86
CA SER A 106 6.75 -4.08 1.83
C SER A 106 8.03 -4.72 1.30
N MET A 107 7.96 -5.93 0.75
CA MET A 107 9.10 -6.68 0.21
C MET A 107 9.68 -6.07 -1.07
N ALA A 108 9.00 -5.13 -1.70
CA ALA A 108 9.54 -4.37 -2.82
C ALA A 108 10.57 -3.32 -2.37
N VAL A 109 10.46 -2.79 -1.15
CA VAL A 109 11.30 -1.67 -0.67
C VAL A 109 12.80 -1.94 -0.73
N PRO A 110 13.32 -3.12 -0.32
CA PRO A 110 14.75 -3.41 -0.39
C PRO A 110 15.34 -3.42 -1.81
N VAL A 111 14.50 -3.69 -2.81
CA VAL A 111 14.88 -3.81 -4.23
C VAL A 111 14.34 -2.67 -5.08
N LEU A 112 13.77 -1.63 -4.45
CA LEU A 112 13.16 -0.50 -5.14
C LEU A 112 14.25 0.42 -5.70
N PRO A 113 14.27 0.69 -7.03
CA PRO A 113 15.21 1.64 -7.62
C PRO A 113 15.08 3.05 -7.05
N GLU A 114 16.15 3.83 -7.06
CA GLU A 114 16.13 5.18 -6.48
C GLU A 114 15.29 6.15 -7.32
N GLU A 115 15.26 5.95 -8.64
CA GLU A 115 14.43 6.67 -9.59
C GLU A 115 12.93 6.43 -9.41
N ASP A 116 12.56 5.32 -8.75
CA ASP A 116 11.19 4.90 -8.53
C ASP A 116 10.64 5.30 -7.16
N ARG A 117 11.26 6.32 -6.56
CA ARG A 117 10.80 6.96 -5.33
C ARG A 117 11.11 8.45 -5.29
N ILE A 118 10.24 9.19 -4.62
CA ILE A 118 10.43 10.62 -4.36
C ILE A 118 10.64 10.82 -2.87
N GLN A 119 11.76 11.44 -2.49
CA GLN A 119 12.06 11.74 -1.10
C GLN A 119 11.27 12.96 -0.60
N LEU A 120 10.68 12.85 0.58
CA LEU A 120 9.87 13.85 1.27
C LEU A 120 10.53 14.23 2.61
N GLY A 121 11.76 14.73 2.54
CA GLY A 121 12.57 15.11 3.71
C GLY A 121 13.34 13.96 4.36
N GLY A 122 14.02 14.27 5.46
CA GLY A 122 14.96 13.36 6.14
C GLY A 122 16.29 13.21 5.41
N GLU A 123 17.16 12.37 5.95
CA GLU A 123 18.50 12.09 5.43
C GLU A 123 18.54 10.70 4.75
N ALA A 124 19.72 10.19 4.43
CA ALA A 124 19.84 8.83 3.90
C ALA A 124 19.35 7.76 4.90
N PRO A 125 18.70 6.67 4.42
CA PRO A 125 18.24 5.60 5.30
C PRO A 125 19.41 4.87 5.95
N VAL A 126 19.25 4.49 7.22
CA VAL A 126 20.25 3.70 7.94
C VAL A 126 20.10 2.24 7.54
N ALA A 127 21.11 1.69 6.87
CA ALA A 127 21.08 0.32 6.34
C ALA A 127 20.73 -0.72 7.41
N GLY A 128 19.78 -1.60 7.09
CA GLY A 128 19.34 -2.70 7.95
C GLY A 128 18.48 -2.31 9.16
N LYS A 129 18.14 -1.03 9.33
CA LYS A 129 17.17 -0.59 10.34
C LYS A 129 15.72 -0.85 9.91
N PRO A 130 14.78 -0.90 10.86
CA PRO A 130 13.37 -1.11 10.56
C PRO A 130 12.82 -0.07 9.56
N ILE A 131 11.83 -0.49 8.79
CA ILE A 131 11.13 0.33 7.79
C ILE A 131 9.64 0.26 8.08
N ALA A 132 8.94 1.38 7.98
CA ALA A 132 7.47 1.41 7.93
C ALA A 132 7.01 1.62 6.49
N ILE A 133 5.97 0.91 6.08
CA ILE A 133 5.33 1.04 4.78
C ILE A 133 3.83 1.24 5.04
N TYR A 134 3.24 2.27 4.44
CA TYR A 134 1.80 2.49 4.55
C TYR A 134 1.27 3.13 3.27
N GLY A 135 -0.02 3.03 2.99
CA GLY A 135 -0.57 3.61 1.78
C GLY A 135 -2.08 3.78 1.83
N ALA A 136 -2.53 4.94 1.36
CA ALA A 136 -3.94 5.27 1.24
C ALA A 136 -4.44 4.92 -0.17
N GLY A 137 -5.39 4.00 -0.25
CA GLY A 137 -6.06 3.54 -1.47
C GLY A 137 -7.56 3.43 -1.24
N THR A 138 -8.15 2.27 -1.52
CA THR A 138 -9.52 1.96 -1.07
C THR A 138 -9.61 1.92 0.46
N GLY A 139 -8.54 1.44 1.11
CA GLY A 139 -8.36 1.46 2.56
C GLY A 139 -7.00 2.08 2.94
N LEU A 140 -6.51 1.75 4.13
CA LEU A 140 -5.21 2.16 4.66
C LEU A 140 -4.39 0.93 5.08
N GLY A 141 -3.51 0.47 4.20
CA GLY A 141 -2.61 -0.62 4.53
C GLY A 141 -1.39 -0.15 5.31
N VAL A 142 -0.89 -1.00 6.21
CA VAL A 142 0.33 -0.79 6.99
C VAL A 142 1.12 -2.10 7.09
N ALA A 143 2.41 -2.03 6.83
CA ALA A 143 3.35 -3.12 7.08
C ALA A 143 4.67 -2.56 7.59
N HIS A 144 5.45 -3.40 8.27
CA HIS A 144 6.84 -3.07 8.62
C HIS A 144 7.79 -4.08 8.01
N LEU A 145 9.02 -3.66 7.72
CA LEU A 145 10.13 -4.57 7.46
C LEU A 145 11.17 -4.46 8.57
N VAL A 146 11.70 -5.61 8.97
CA VAL A 146 12.88 -5.69 9.83
C VAL A 146 13.92 -6.59 9.18
N LYS A 147 15.20 -6.23 9.31
CA LYS A 147 16.30 -7.07 8.81
C LYS A 147 16.76 -8.04 9.90
N ALA A 148 16.74 -9.34 9.61
CA ALA A 148 17.23 -10.41 10.46
C ALA A 148 18.34 -11.18 9.72
N GLY A 149 19.60 -10.91 10.08
CA GLY A 149 20.74 -11.39 9.31
C GLY A 149 20.73 -10.82 7.90
N GLU A 150 20.74 -11.68 6.88
CA GLU A 150 20.66 -11.28 5.47
C GLU A 150 19.22 -11.20 4.93
N GLN A 151 18.21 -11.53 5.75
CA GLN A 151 16.81 -11.58 5.31
C GLN A 151 16.02 -10.36 5.77
N TRP A 152 15.11 -9.89 4.91
CA TRP A 152 14.06 -8.96 5.26
C TRP A 152 12.80 -9.72 5.66
N LEU A 153 12.31 -9.45 6.87
CA LEU A 153 11.09 -10.04 7.39
C LEU A 153 9.97 -9.01 7.32
N SER A 154 8.92 -9.35 6.57
CA SER A 154 7.69 -8.57 6.58
C SER A 154 6.86 -8.86 7.83
N LEU A 155 6.45 -7.78 8.49
CA LEU A 155 5.57 -7.79 9.65
C LEU A 155 4.22 -7.18 9.21
N PRO A 156 3.29 -8.00 8.72
CA PRO A 156 1.96 -7.53 8.34
C PRO A 156 1.14 -7.14 9.57
N GLY A 157 0.11 -6.33 9.35
CA GLY A 157 -0.86 -6.01 10.39
C GLY A 157 -1.95 -5.05 9.91
N GLU A 158 -2.92 -4.82 10.78
CA GLU A 158 -4.09 -3.98 10.51
C GLU A 158 -3.91 -2.56 11.05
N GLY A 159 -2.71 -2.00 10.84
CA GLY A 159 -2.30 -0.71 11.41
C GLY A 159 -3.17 0.48 10.96
N GLY A 160 -3.89 0.36 9.84
CA GLY A 160 -4.83 1.39 9.40
C GLY A 160 -6.12 1.46 10.22
N HIS A 161 -6.41 0.42 11.00
CA HIS A 161 -7.62 0.32 11.82
C HIS A 161 -7.43 0.81 13.26
N VAL A 162 -6.26 1.33 13.62
CA VAL A 162 -6.05 2.01 14.91
C VAL A 162 -6.90 3.28 15.00
N ASP A 163 -7.20 3.72 16.22
CA ASP A 163 -7.96 4.95 16.48
C ASP A 163 -7.37 6.16 15.75
N PHE A 164 -8.23 7.04 15.24
CA PHE A 164 -7.80 8.33 14.75
C PHE A 164 -7.33 9.25 15.88
N ALA A 165 -6.15 9.84 15.72
CA ALA A 165 -5.54 10.75 16.68
C ALA A 165 -5.60 12.22 16.21
N ALA A 166 -6.64 12.95 16.62
CA ALA A 166 -6.80 14.38 16.40
C ALA A 166 -5.69 15.20 17.10
N ASN A 167 -5.28 16.32 16.50
CA ASN A 167 -4.26 17.23 17.06
C ASN A 167 -4.66 18.71 16.97
N SER A 168 -5.94 19.01 16.77
CA SER A 168 -6.47 20.37 16.72
C SER A 168 -7.97 20.39 17.03
N GLU A 169 -8.51 21.53 17.45
CA GLU A 169 -9.94 21.70 17.71
C GLU A 169 -10.80 21.46 16.46
N GLU A 170 -10.29 21.82 15.27
CA GLU A 170 -10.92 21.53 13.99
C GLU A 170 -11.05 20.01 13.77
N GLU A 171 -9.99 19.27 14.02
CA GLU A 171 -10.00 17.81 13.88
C GLU A 171 -10.86 17.14 14.94
N ASP A 172 -10.91 17.67 16.15
CA ASP A 172 -11.81 17.20 17.21
C ASP A 172 -13.27 17.35 16.77
N ALA A 173 -13.63 18.48 16.16
CA ALA A 173 -14.97 18.69 15.63
C ALA A 173 -15.31 17.69 14.52
N VAL A 174 -14.40 17.49 13.55
CA VAL A 174 -14.57 16.50 12.47
C VAL A 174 -14.71 15.08 13.05
N LEU A 175 -13.88 14.72 14.03
CA LEU A 175 -13.91 13.44 14.72
C LEU A 175 -15.24 13.23 15.45
N GLN A 176 -15.76 14.24 16.15
CA GLN A 176 -17.06 14.17 16.82
C GLN A 176 -18.20 13.90 15.85
N VAL A 177 -18.24 14.62 14.72
CA VAL A 177 -19.27 14.40 13.67
C VAL A 177 -19.19 12.96 13.16
N MET A 178 -18.00 12.49 12.78
CA MET A 178 -17.85 11.14 12.22
C MET A 178 -18.09 10.03 13.24
N ARG A 179 -17.73 10.25 14.51
CA ARG A 179 -18.01 9.30 15.59
C ARG A 179 -19.51 9.14 15.82
N GLY A 180 -20.28 10.23 15.70
CA GLY A 180 -21.75 10.18 15.78
C GLY A 180 -22.40 9.34 14.67
N GLU A 181 -21.77 9.24 13.50
CA GLU A 181 -22.28 8.46 12.35
C GLU A 181 -21.77 7.02 12.30
N LEU A 182 -20.50 6.80 12.66
CA LEU A 182 -19.78 5.54 12.40
C LEU A 182 -19.43 4.76 13.68
N GLY A 183 -19.54 5.37 14.85
CA GLY A 183 -18.99 4.82 16.09
C GLY A 183 -17.47 4.91 16.09
N HIS A 184 -16.77 3.79 15.93
CA HIS A 184 -15.31 3.78 15.89
C HIS A 184 -14.78 4.47 14.62
N VAL A 185 -13.88 5.44 14.81
CA VAL A 185 -13.24 6.20 13.74
C VAL A 185 -11.75 5.86 13.73
N SER A 186 -11.37 4.93 12.85
CA SER A 186 -9.97 4.58 12.64
C SER A 186 -9.22 5.60 11.77
N ALA A 187 -7.89 5.50 11.71
CA ALA A 187 -7.08 6.27 10.77
C ALA A 187 -7.56 6.09 9.30
N GLU A 188 -7.91 4.86 8.90
CA GLU A 188 -8.46 4.57 7.56
C GLU A 188 -9.71 5.38 7.22
N ARG A 189 -10.56 5.68 8.22
CA ARG A 189 -11.78 6.46 8.00
C ARG A 189 -11.51 7.88 7.51
N PHE A 190 -10.27 8.35 7.58
CA PHE A 190 -9.83 9.63 7.02
C PHE A 190 -8.70 9.49 5.98
N LEU A 191 -7.86 8.47 6.09
CA LEU A 191 -6.68 8.25 5.25
C LEU A 191 -6.91 7.19 4.17
N SER A 192 -7.95 7.38 3.36
CA SER A 192 -8.30 6.52 2.22
C SER A 192 -9.09 7.33 1.19
N GLY A 193 -9.39 6.75 0.03
CA GLY A 193 -10.32 7.33 -0.95
C GLY A 193 -11.67 7.67 -0.31
N PRO A 194 -12.38 6.70 0.30
CA PRO A 194 -13.56 6.97 1.11
C PRO A 194 -13.29 7.94 2.27
N GLY A 195 -12.09 7.92 2.84
CA GLY A 195 -11.67 8.82 3.90
C GLY A 195 -11.62 10.30 3.49
N LEU A 196 -11.27 10.62 2.24
CA LEU A 196 -11.41 11.99 1.71
C LEU A 196 -12.87 12.47 1.78
N VAL A 197 -13.82 11.60 1.45
CA VAL A 197 -15.26 11.92 1.50
C VAL A 197 -15.70 12.13 2.95
N ASN A 198 -15.23 11.31 3.89
CA ASN A 198 -15.52 11.48 5.31
C ASN A 198 -14.93 12.79 5.86
N LEU A 199 -13.69 13.13 5.50
CA LEU A 199 -13.09 14.41 5.88
C LEU A 199 -13.89 15.59 5.34
N TYR A 200 -14.25 15.57 4.05
CA TYR A 200 -15.09 16.61 3.43
C TYR A 200 -16.43 16.76 4.15
N ARG A 201 -17.15 15.64 4.35
CA ARG A 201 -18.46 15.65 5.03
C ARG A 201 -18.33 16.15 6.45
N GLY A 202 -17.31 15.70 7.18
CA GLY A 202 -17.04 16.12 8.56
C GLY A 202 -16.76 17.62 8.65
N LEU A 203 -15.93 18.18 7.76
CA LEU A 203 -15.61 19.61 7.70
C LEU A 203 -16.84 20.47 7.38
N VAL A 204 -17.62 20.07 6.37
CA VAL A 204 -18.83 20.82 5.99
C VAL A 204 -19.86 20.82 7.12
N LYS A 205 -20.06 19.68 7.78
CA LYS A 205 -20.99 19.56 8.91
C LYS A 205 -20.49 20.28 10.16
N SER A 206 -19.19 20.28 10.44
CA SER A 206 -18.64 21.05 11.56
C SER A 206 -18.81 22.56 11.37
N ASP A 207 -18.90 23.02 10.12
CA ASP A 207 -19.23 24.41 9.78
C ASP A 207 -20.76 24.69 9.77
N GLY A 208 -21.60 23.74 10.18
CA GLY A 208 -23.06 23.88 10.22
C GLY A 208 -23.74 23.89 8.84
N ARG A 209 -23.11 23.31 7.81
CA ARG A 209 -23.64 23.21 6.45
C ARG A 209 -23.94 21.76 6.07
N GLU A 210 -24.69 21.58 4.99
CA GLU A 210 -24.99 20.26 4.42
C GLU A 210 -24.02 19.91 3.28
N PRO A 211 -23.36 18.73 3.32
CA PRO A 211 -22.42 18.32 2.28
C PRO A 211 -23.12 17.81 1.02
N GLU A 212 -22.52 18.10 -0.14
CA GLU A 212 -22.89 17.46 -1.40
C GLU A 212 -22.50 15.97 -1.38
N ALA A 213 -23.20 15.16 -2.19
CA ALA A 213 -22.85 13.76 -2.40
C ALA A 213 -21.67 13.65 -3.39
N LEU A 214 -20.45 13.85 -2.90
CA LEU A 214 -19.21 13.76 -3.68
C LEU A 214 -18.57 12.37 -3.61
N ALA A 215 -17.97 11.94 -4.72
CA ALA A 215 -17.07 10.80 -4.76
C ALA A 215 -15.63 11.24 -4.42
N PRO A 216 -14.72 10.30 -4.07
CA PRO A 216 -13.33 10.62 -3.76
C PRO A 216 -12.62 11.42 -4.87
N LYS A 217 -12.93 11.10 -6.12
CA LYS A 217 -12.36 11.75 -7.31
C LYS A 217 -12.80 13.22 -7.41
N ASP A 218 -14.07 13.52 -7.12
CA ASP A 218 -14.58 14.89 -7.16
C ASP A 218 -13.82 15.80 -6.19
N ILE A 219 -13.51 15.30 -5.00
CA ILE A 219 -12.77 16.05 -3.98
C ILE A 219 -11.38 16.40 -4.49
N THR A 220 -10.64 15.42 -5.01
CA THR A 220 -9.30 15.65 -5.57
C THR A 220 -9.34 16.61 -6.76
N GLU A 221 -10.26 16.42 -7.70
CA GLU A 221 -10.35 17.27 -8.90
C GLU A 221 -10.72 18.71 -8.56
N ARG A 222 -11.73 18.92 -7.70
CA ARG A 222 -12.15 20.27 -7.30
C ARG A 222 -11.11 20.96 -6.41
N ALA A 223 -10.37 20.22 -5.59
CA ALA A 223 -9.26 20.76 -4.82
C ALA A 223 -8.12 21.26 -5.71
N LEU A 224 -7.70 20.45 -6.70
CA LEU A 224 -6.65 20.80 -7.65
C LEU A 224 -7.06 21.94 -8.59
N ALA A 225 -8.32 21.97 -9.02
CA ALA A 225 -8.87 23.06 -9.83
C ALA A 225 -9.14 24.34 -9.03
N ASN A 226 -8.94 24.31 -7.69
CA ASN A 226 -9.26 25.41 -6.78
C ASN A 226 -10.70 25.92 -6.91
N SER A 227 -11.64 25.03 -7.26
CA SER A 227 -13.06 25.36 -7.51
C SER A 227 -13.97 25.08 -6.31
N CYS A 228 -13.44 24.47 -5.25
CA CYS A 228 -14.16 24.11 -4.04
C CYS A 228 -13.24 24.30 -2.82
N LEU A 229 -13.55 25.29 -1.96
CA LEU A 229 -12.75 25.58 -0.77
C LEU A 229 -12.74 24.41 0.23
N ASP A 230 -13.89 23.76 0.42
CA ASP A 230 -14.01 22.59 1.32
C ASP A 230 -13.18 21.40 0.82
N CYS A 231 -13.17 21.17 -0.48
CA CYS A 231 -12.40 20.10 -1.12
C CYS A 231 -10.89 20.37 -0.97
N ARG A 232 -10.47 21.63 -1.12
CA ARG A 232 -9.08 22.04 -0.90
C ARG A 232 -8.67 21.93 0.57
N ARG A 233 -9.54 22.36 1.51
CA ARG A 233 -9.34 22.19 2.96
C ARG A 233 -9.21 20.71 3.33
N THR A 234 -10.09 19.88 2.77
CA THR A 234 -10.07 18.41 2.90
C THR A 234 -8.73 17.82 2.46
N LEU A 235 -8.27 18.15 1.26
CA LEU A 235 -7.03 17.60 0.73
C LEU A 235 -5.80 18.08 1.51
N SER A 236 -5.79 19.34 1.96
CA SER A 236 -4.74 19.87 2.85
C SER A 236 -4.70 19.12 4.17
N LEU A 237 -5.85 18.91 4.82
CA LEU A 237 -5.94 18.19 6.08
C LEU A 237 -5.50 16.72 5.90
N PHE A 238 -5.96 16.06 4.84
CA PHE A 238 -5.53 14.71 4.48
C PHE A 238 -3.99 14.59 4.43
N CYS A 239 -3.29 15.54 3.81
CA CYS A 239 -1.83 15.52 3.72
C CYS A 239 -1.16 15.66 5.10
N VAL A 240 -1.68 16.54 5.96
CA VAL A 240 -1.20 16.70 7.35
C VAL A 240 -1.44 15.43 8.15
N LEU A 241 -2.61 14.81 8.02
CA LEU A 241 -2.95 13.55 8.70
C LEU A 241 -2.05 12.40 8.25
N MET A 242 -1.78 12.30 6.94
CA MET A 242 -0.83 11.32 6.40
C MET A 242 0.55 11.48 7.04
N GLY A 243 1.03 12.72 7.19
CA GLY A 243 2.32 13.03 7.82
C GLY A 243 2.35 12.59 9.28
N ARG A 244 1.35 13.01 10.07
CA ARG A 244 1.27 12.64 11.49
C ARG A 244 1.19 11.15 11.72
N PHE A 245 0.44 10.43 10.89
CA PHE A 245 0.32 8.98 10.96
C PHE A 245 1.66 8.31 10.66
N ALA A 246 2.37 8.72 9.60
CA ALA A 246 3.73 8.24 9.31
C ALA A 246 4.70 8.50 10.47
N GLY A 247 4.63 9.68 11.11
CA GLY A 247 5.46 10.00 12.27
C GLY A 247 5.19 9.09 13.47
N ASN A 248 3.94 8.67 13.67
CA ASN A 248 3.59 7.68 14.71
C ASN A 248 4.17 6.30 14.41
N LEU A 249 4.08 5.82 13.16
CA LEU A 249 4.70 4.56 12.75
C LEU A 249 6.21 4.57 12.96
N ALA A 250 6.87 5.68 12.60
CA ALA A 250 8.31 5.83 12.75
C ALA A 250 8.76 5.79 14.21
N LEU A 251 8.03 6.46 15.11
CA LEU A 251 8.31 6.43 16.54
C LEU A 251 8.05 5.05 17.15
N ASN A 252 7.02 4.33 16.69
CA ASN A 252 6.61 3.07 17.28
C ASN A 252 7.65 1.96 17.10
N MET A 253 8.32 1.93 15.94
CA MET A 253 9.27 0.85 15.58
C MET A 253 10.71 1.34 15.36
N GLY A 254 11.00 2.63 15.57
CA GLY A 254 12.32 3.22 15.35
C GLY A 254 12.80 3.02 13.91
N THR A 255 12.00 3.45 12.95
CA THR A 255 12.15 3.09 11.54
C THR A 255 13.20 3.95 10.80
N PHE A 256 14.44 3.93 11.28
CA PHE A 256 15.56 4.66 10.67
C PHE A 256 15.94 4.14 9.28
N GLY A 257 15.43 2.98 8.86
CA GLY A 257 15.53 2.50 7.48
C GLY A 257 14.61 3.27 6.51
N GLY A 258 13.71 4.10 7.05
CA GLY A 258 12.82 4.98 6.30
C GLY A 258 11.35 4.66 6.50
N VAL A 259 10.51 5.58 6.03
CA VAL A 259 9.06 5.41 5.91
C VAL A 259 8.67 5.52 4.45
N TYR A 260 7.91 4.56 3.94
CA TYR A 260 7.54 4.50 2.54
C TYR A 260 6.01 4.61 2.39
N ILE A 261 5.58 5.51 1.53
CA ILE A 261 4.19 5.70 1.13
C ILE A 261 3.96 4.88 -0.13
N ALA A 262 3.22 3.79 -0.01
CA ALA A 262 2.79 2.97 -1.13
C ALA A 262 1.78 3.74 -1.99
N GLY A 263 1.93 3.59 -3.30
CA GLY A 263 1.04 4.21 -4.29
C GLY A 263 -0.43 3.81 -4.09
N GLY A 264 -1.31 4.77 -4.38
CA GLY A 264 -2.75 4.63 -4.20
C GLY A 264 -3.44 5.88 -4.73
N ILE A 265 -4.04 6.69 -3.85
CA ILE A 265 -4.64 7.96 -4.27
C ILE A 265 -3.61 9.09 -4.42
N VAL A 266 -2.50 9.06 -3.64
CA VAL A 266 -1.49 10.14 -3.57
C VAL A 266 -0.84 10.50 -4.93
N PRO A 267 -0.44 9.54 -5.79
CA PRO A 267 0.16 9.88 -7.08
C PRO A 267 -0.72 10.78 -7.98
N ARG A 268 -2.04 10.77 -7.79
CA ARG A 268 -2.98 11.61 -8.57
C ARG A 268 -2.92 13.09 -8.21
N PHE A 269 -2.37 13.43 -7.05
CA PHE A 269 -2.21 14.79 -6.54
C PHE A 269 -0.81 15.00 -5.98
N GLN A 270 0.19 14.35 -6.60
CA GLN A 270 1.58 14.35 -6.12
C GLN A 270 2.13 15.75 -5.89
N GLU A 271 1.94 16.69 -6.82
CA GLU A 271 2.43 18.07 -6.68
C GLU A 271 1.78 18.81 -5.49
N PHE A 272 0.48 18.59 -5.27
CA PHE A 272 -0.21 19.13 -4.10
C PHE A 272 0.35 18.52 -2.81
N PHE A 273 0.61 17.21 -2.82
CA PHE A 273 1.13 16.47 -1.67
C PHE A 273 2.55 16.90 -1.30
N THR A 274 3.45 17.04 -2.28
CA THR A 274 4.84 17.48 -2.06
C THR A 274 4.91 18.92 -1.56
N GLY A 275 3.99 19.79 -2.00
CA GLY A 275 3.86 21.18 -1.53
C GLY A 275 3.06 21.35 -0.24
N SER A 276 2.57 20.26 0.37
CA SER A 276 1.68 20.31 1.54
C SER A 276 2.43 20.40 2.88
N GLY A 277 1.68 20.49 3.98
CA GLY A 277 2.21 20.40 5.35
C GLY A 277 2.65 19.00 5.80
N PHE A 278 2.69 18.00 4.90
CA PHE A 278 3.00 16.60 5.23
C PHE A 278 4.26 16.45 6.10
N ARG A 279 5.40 16.98 5.65
CA ARG A 279 6.68 16.77 6.35
C ARG A 279 6.74 17.49 7.69
N VAL A 280 6.16 18.69 7.76
CA VAL A 280 6.04 19.44 9.03
C VAL A 280 5.21 18.63 10.03
N ALA A 281 4.10 18.03 9.59
CA ALA A 281 3.21 17.22 10.41
C ALA A 281 3.84 15.87 10.82
N PHE A 282 4.67 15.28 9.96
CA PHE A 282 5.47 14.09 10.30
C PHE A 282 6.39 14.36 11.50
N GLU A 283 7.09 15.48 11.47
CA GLU A 283 8.05 15.87 12.53
C GLU A 283 7.41 16.49 13.77
N ASP A 284 6.10 16.81 13.74
CA ASP A 284 5.38 17.47 14.84
C ASP A 284 5.11 16.51 16.01
N LYS A 285 6.16 16.18 16.75
CA LYS A 285 6.16 15.26 17.90
C LYS A 285 6.81 15.88 19.14
N GLY A 286 6.70 17.19 19.29
CA GLY A 286 7.25 17.94 20.44
C GLY A 286 8.74 17.65 20.66
N ARG A 287 9.11 17.21 21.86
CA ARG A 287 10.51 16.87 22.21
C ARG A 287 11.11 15.72 21.39
N PHE A 288 10.29 14.91 20.71
CA PHE A 288 10.74 13.84 19.81
C PHE A 288 10.89 14.31 18.35
N LYS A 289 10.68 15.59 18.05
CA LYS A 289 10.90 16.14 16.70
C LYS A 289 12.29 15.79 16.14
N SER A 290 13.35 15.92 16.94
CA SER A 290 14.72 15.59 16.52
C SER A 290 14.93 14.10 16.24
N TYR A 291 14.15 13.21 16.86
CA TYR A 291 14.19 11.76 16.58
C TYR A 291 13.75 11.46 15.14
N LEU A 292 12.75 12.20 14.65
CA LEU A 292 12.15 11.99 13.33
C LEU A 292 12.83 12.79 12.22
N LYS A 293 13.52 13.88 12.58
CA LYS A 293 14.11 14.83 11.62
C LYS A 293 14.97 14.15 10.55
N ASP A 294 15.77 13.16 10.93
CA ASP A 294 16.70 12.52 10.00
C ASP A 294 16.10 11.28 9.33
N ILE A 295 14.92 10.80 9.77
CA ILE A 295 14.26 9.65 9.16
C ILE A 295 13.70 10.04 7.79
N PRO A 296 14.15 9.40 6.70
CA PRO A 296 13.61 9.70 5.38
C PRO A 296 12.18 9.20 5.22
N VAL A 297 11.42 9.97 4.45
CA VAL A 297 10.13 9.52 3.93
C VAL A 297 10.23 9.45 2.41
N PHE A 298 9.68 8.40 1.81
CA PHE A 298 9.66 8.21 0.37
C PHE A 298 8.24 7.94 -0.14
N LEU A 299 7.82 8.61 -1.21
CA LEU A 299 6.66 8.21 -2.00
C LEU A 299 7.12 7.23 -3.08
N ILE A 300 6.56 6.01 -3.09
CA ILE A 300 6.86 5.01 -4.13
C ILE A 300 6.15 5.42 -5.42
N THR A 301 6.91 5.54 -6.51
CA THR A 301 6.39 5.87 -7.85
C THR A 301 6.48 4.71 -8.84
N HIS A 302 7.12 3.59 -8.46
CA HIS A 302 7.14 2.36 -9.25
C HIS A 302 5.71 1.92 -9.66
N GLU A 303 5.53 1.48 -10.91
CA GLU A 303 4.19 1.13 -11.43
C GLU A 303 3.65 -0.22 -10.95
N GLY A 304 4.51 -1.11 -10.44
CA GLY A 304 4.13 -2.46 -10.02
C GLY A 304 4.86 -2.95 -8.76
N PRO A 305 4.81 -2.23 -7.63
CA PRO A 305 5.52 -2.62 -6.41
C PRO A 305 5.04 -3.97 -5.85
N GLY A 306 3.75 -4.31 -6.01
CA GLY A 306 3.23 -5.63 -5.62
C GLY A 306 3.93 -6.77 -6.37
N LEU A 307 4.10 -6.66 -7.69
CA LEU A 307 4.83 -7.65 -8.51
C LEU A 307 6.32 -7.73 -8.13
N LEU A 308 6.97 -6.57 -7.99
CA LEU A 308 8.39 -6.49 -7.61
C LEU A 308 8.63 -7.18 -6.26
N GLY A 309 7.78 -6.89 -5.29
CA GLY A 309 7.85 -7.46 -3.95
C GLY A 309 7.47 -8.93 -3.86
N ALA A 310 6.51 -9.39 -4.66
CA ALA A 310 6.24 -10.83 -4.81
C ALA A 310 7.47 -11.57 -5.37
N GLY A 311 8.17 -10.98 -6.33
CA GLY A 311 9.45 -11.49 -6.84
C GLY A 311 10.53 -11.54 -5.78
N ALA A 312 10.69 -10.46 -5.01
CA ALA A 312 11.66 -10.40 -3.90
C ALA A 312 11.36 -11.43 -2.80
N TYR A 313 10.10 -11.57 -2.40
CA TYR A 313 9.66 -12.54 -1.40
C TYR A 313 9.95 -13.98 -1.85
N LEU A 314 9.60 -14.31 -3.10
CA LEU A 314 9.86 -15.63 -3.67
C LEU A 314 11.36 -15.93 -3.71
N ARG A 315 12.17 -15.02 -4.26
CA ARG A 315 13.63 -15.19 -4.36
C ARG A 315 14.27 -15.40 -3.00
N GLN A 316 13.87 -14.62 -1.99
CA GLN A 316 14.36 -14.80 -0.63
C GLN A 316 13.94 -16.16 -0.03
N SER A 317 12.72 -16.63 -0.29
CA SER A 317 12.25 -17.95 0.17
C SER A 317 13.04 -19.12 -0.45
N MET A 318 13.66 -18.89 -1.61
CA MET A 318 14.56 -19.82 -2.29
C MET A 318 16.03 -19.68 -1.83
N GLY A 319 16.31 -18.81 -0.86
CA GLY A 319 17.66 -18.56 -0.36
C GLY A 319 18.50 -17.64 -1.24
N LEU A 320 17.89 -16.95 -2.21
CA LEU A 320 18.59 -15.96 -3.03
C LEU A 320 18.70 -14.63 -2.29
N LYS A 321 19.80 -13.92 -2.53
CA LYS A 321 20.00 -12.58 -1.99
C LYS A 321 19.17 -11.56 -2.77
N ILE A 322 18.46 -10.70 -2.04
CA ILE A 322 17.69 -9.57 -2.56
C ILE A 322 18.31 -8.26 -2.12
#